data_AF-A0AAJ2MZN5-F1
#
_entry.id   AF-A0AAJ2MZN5-F1
#
_cell.length_a   1.000
_cell.length_b   1.000
_cell.length_c   1.000
_cell.angle_alpha   90.00
_cell.angle_beta   90.00
_cell.angle_gamma   90.00
#
_symmetry.space_group_name_H-M   'P 1'
#
loop_
_entity.id
_entity.type
_entity.pdbx_description
1 polymer ?
#
loop_
_entity_poly.entity_id
_entity_poly.type
_entity_poly.pdbx_seq_one_letter_code
_entity_poly.pdbx_strand_id
1 'polypeptide(L)'
;MALKETDKKGRKLFKEGRVRLDFESEKRIYFTVYSRDVHSVIYDKEKSEFKCDCKYFSVKQKECSHIKACKLFIKHYRIERAIKL
;
A
#
# COMPACT_ATOMS: atom_id res chain seq x y z
N MET A 1 -12.43 -0.15 20.28
CA MET A 1 -12.88 -0.13 18.87
C MET A 1 -12.28 -1.33 18.12
N ALA A 2 -13.11 -2.23 17.60
CA ALA A 2 -12.61 -3.35 16.81
C ALA A 2 -11.99 -2.86 15.49
N LEU A 3 -10.78 -3.32 15.16
CA LEU A 3 -10.16 -3.04 13.87
C LEU A 3 -10.98 -3.67 12.74
N LYS A 4 -11.36 -2.87 11.73
CA LYS A 4 -12.02 -3.34 10.50
C LYS A 4 -11.18 -4.45 9.85
N GLU A 5 -11.82 -5.49 9.32
CA GLU A 5 -11.13 -6.64 8.71
C GLU A 5 -10.09 -6.25 7.64
N THR A 6 -10.38 -5.21 6.85
CA THR A 6 -9.47 -4.66 5.84
C THR A 6 -8.13 -4.20 6.45
N ASP A 7 -8.16 -3.62 7.65
CA ASP A 7 -6.95 -3.16 8.35
C ASP A 7 -6.12 -4.35 8.84
N LYS A 8 -6.78 -5.38 9.39
CA LYS A 8 -6.12 -6.62 9.80
C LYS A 8 -5.42 -7.30 8.62
N LYS A 9 -6.12 -7.42 7.48
CA LYS A 9 -5.54 -7.99 6.24
C LYS A 9 -4.39 -7.15 5.70
N GLY A 10 -4.50 -5.82 5.68
CA GLY A 10 -3.44 -4.94 5.23
C GLY A 10 -2.18 -5.04 6.10
N ARG A 11 -2.34 -5.07 7.43
CA ARG A 11 -1.22 -5.30 8.36
C ARG A 11 -0.56 -6.66 8.15
N LYS A 12 -1.37 -7.70 7.91
CA LYS A 12 -0.85 -9.05 7.64
C LYS A 12 0.03 -9.05 6.38
N LEU A 13 -0.48 -8.51 5.26
CA LEU A 13 0.28 -8.41 4.00
C LEU A 13 1.61 -7.66 4.18
N PHE A 14 1.59 -6.54 4.92
CA PHE A 14 2.82 -5.80 5.20
C PHE A 14 3.82 -6.62 6.03
N LYS A 15 3.36 -7.23 7.14
CA LYS A 15 4.23 -8.05 8.02
C LYS A 15 4.83 -9.25 7.30
N GLU A 16 4.10 -9.85 6.37
CA GLU A 16 4.56 -10.99 5.56
C GLU A 16 5.46 -10.56 4.38
N GLY A 17 5.84 -9.28 4.27
CA GLY A 17 6.70 -8.80 3.18
C GLY A 17 6.06 -8.88 1.79
N ARG A 18 4.73 -8.90 1.73
CA ARG A 18 3.97 -9.08 0.47
C ARG A 18 3.83 -7.80 -0.36
N VAL A 19 4.49 -6.71 0.03
CA VAL A 19 4.50 -5.44 -0.69
C VAL A 19 5.90 -5.24 -1.27
N ARG A 20 5.99 -5.12 -2.59
CA ARG A 20 7.22 -4.79 -3.29
C ARG A 20 7.10 -3.38 -3.85
N LEU A 21 8.10 -2.54 -3.61
CA LEU A 21 8.27 -1.27 -4.31
C LEU A 21 8.91 -1.57 -5.66
N ASP A 22 8.20 -1.30 -6.76
CA ASP A 22 8.73 -1.54 -8.11
C ASP A 22 9.48 -0.32 -8.63
N PHE A 23 8.92 0.88 -8.41
CA PHE A 23 9.50 2.12 -8.88
C PHE A 23 9.04 3.30 -8.03
N GLU A 24 9.96 4.21 -7.73
CA GLU A 24 9.68 5.49 -7.09
C GLU A 24 10.19 6.62 -7.99
N SER A 25 9.29 7.53 -8.38
CA SER A 25 9.63 8.80 -9.01
C SER A 25 9.35 9.95 -8.07
N GLU A 26 9.69 11.17 -8.49
CA GLU A 26 9.36 12.40 -7.75
C GLU A 26 7.85 12.56 -7.55
N LYS A 27 7.03 12.12 -8.50
CA LYS A 27 5.57 12.31 -8.49
C LYS A 27 4.79 11.10 -8.00
N ARG A 28 5.30 9.88 -8.19
CA ARG A 28 4.54 8.65 -7.95
C ARG A 28 5.38 7.53 -7.36
N ILE A 29 4.72 6.60 -6.66
CA ILE A 29 5.32 5.33 -6.25
C ILE A 29 4.44 4.20 -6.75
N TYR A 30 5.07 3.21 -7.36
CA TYR A 30 4.44 2.02 -7.91
C TYR A 30 4.81 0.83 -7.03
N PHE A 31 3.78 0.06 -6.66
CA PHE A 31 3.91 -1.13 -5.82
C PHE A 31 3.24 -2.32 -6.46
N THR A 32 3.82 -3.49 -6.23
CA THR A 32 3.21 -4.80 -6.47
C THR A 32 2.88 -5.41 -5.13
N VAL A 33 1.63 -5.86 -4.96
CA VAL A 33 1.15 -6.50 -3.74
C VAL A 33 0.73 -7.93 -4.03
N TYR A 34 1.41 -8.88 -3.38
CA TYR A 34 1.19 -10.31 -3.52
C TYR A 34 0.12 -10.78 -2.52
N SER A 35 -1.12 -10.92 -2.98
CA SER A 35 -2.20 -11.45 -2.16
C SER A 35 -2.63 -12.83 -2.67
N ARG A 36 -3.94 -13.12 -2.74
CA ARG A 36 -4.40 -14.30 -3.51
C ARG A 36 -4.07 -14.11 -4.98
N ASP A 37 -4.32 -12.91 -5.47
CA ASP A 37 -3.91 -12.41 -6.77
C ASP A 37 -2.85 -11.33 -6.60
N VAL A 38 -2.09 -11.08 -7.66
CA VAL A 38 -1.11 -10.00 -7.73
C VAL A 38 -1.81 -8.72 -8.17
N HIS A 39 -1.63 -7.64 -7.39
CA HIS A 39 -2.22 -6.34 -7.70
C HIS A 39 -1.17 -5.25 -7.73
N SER A 40 -1.37 -4.29 -8.63
CA SER A 40 -0.66 -3.03 -8.72
C SER A 40 -1.33 -1.97 -7.85
N VAL A 41 -0.52 -1.26 -7.06
CA VAL A 41 -0.95 -0.10 -6.29
C VAL A 41 -0.08 1.09 -6.69
N ILE A 42 -0.72 2.21 -6.97
CA ILE A 42 -0.06 3.47 -7.32
C ILE A 42 -0.35 4.48 -6.22
N TYR A 43 0.69 5.10 -5.69
CA TYR A 43 0.59 6.28 -4.85
C TYR A 43 0.98 7.52 -5.65
N ASP A 44 0.06 8.47 -5.77
CA ASP A 44 0.32 9.78 -6.35
C ASP A 44 0.71 10.75 -5.23
N LYS A 45 1.97 11.20 -5.23
CA LYS A 45 2.54 12.04 -4.16
C LYS A 45 1.96 13.46 -4.20
N GLU A 46 1.66 13.98 -5.39
CA GLU A 46 1.12 15.34 -5.57
C GLU A 46 -0.30 15.42 -5.00
N LYS A 47 -1.12 14.40 -5.27
CA LYS A 47 -2.51 14.36 -4.77
C LYS A 47 -2.65 13.71 -3.40
N SER A 48 -1.61 13.06 -2.91
CA SER A 48 -1.66 12.20 -1.72
C SER A 48 -2.73 11.09 -1.81
N GLU A 49 -2.92 10.54 -3.01
CA GLU A 49 -3.96 9.55 -3.31
C GLU A 49 -3.38 8.18 -3.65
N PHE A 50 -4.11 7.12 -3.29
CA PHE A 50 -3.79 5.76 -3.67
C PHE A 50 -4.82 5.22 -4.65
N LYS A 51 -4.36 4.47 -5.64
CA LYS A 51 -5.20 3.69 -6.56
C LYS A 51 -4.72 2.24 -6.57
N CYS A 52 -5.67 1.31 -6.59
CA CYS A 52 -5.41 -0.12 -6.67
C CYS A 52 -6.28 -0.71 -7.78
N ASP A 53 -5.77 -1.65 -8.57
CA ASP A 53 -6.57 -2.30 -9.62
C ASP A 53 -7.58 -3.32 -9.09
N CYS A 54 -7.54 -3.65 -7.79
CA CYS A 54 -8.37 -4.72 -7.25
C CYS A 54 -9.86 -4.39 -7.31
N LYS A 55 -10.69 -5.41 -7.56
CA LYS A 55 -12.16 -5.28 -7.69
C LYS A 55 -12.82 -4.51 -6.54
N TYR A 56 -12.33 -4.68 -5.31
CA TYR A 56 -12.88 -3.96 -4.15
C TYR A 56 -12.73 -2.44 -4.32
N PHE A 57 -11.54 -1.98 -4.71
CA PHE A 57 -11.30 -0.56 -4.93
C PHE A 57 -12.08 -0.05 -6.14
N SER A 58 -12.05 -0.78 -7.26
CA SER A 58 -12.76 -0.39 -8.48
C SER A 58 -14.27 -0.21 -8.28
N VAL A 59 -14.90 -1.06 -7.45
CA VAL A 59 -16.34 -1.01 -7.17
C VAL A 59 -16.68 -0.03 -6.05
N LYS A 60 -15.92 -0.05 -4.94
CA LYS A 60 -16.29 0.70 -3.72
C LYS A 60 -15.63 2.06 -3.63
N GLN A 61 -14.56 2.29 -4.39
CA GLN A 61 -13.67 3.45 -4.30
C GLN A 61 -13.23 3.76 -2.85
N LYS A 62 -13.07 2.69 -2.06
CA LYS A 62 -12.61 2.75 -0.67
C LYS A 62 -11.29 2.02 -0.53
N GLU A 63 -10.50 2.43 0.45
CA GLU A 63 -9.22 1.79 0.74
C GLU A 63 -9.37 0.27 0.95
N CYS A 64 -8.72 -0.50 0.09
CA CYS A 64 -8.59 -1.95 0.21
C CYS A 64 -7.40 -2.32 1.11
N SER A 65 -7.25 -3.61 1.42
CA SER A 65 -6.13 -4.10 2.23
C SER A 65 -4.78 -3.88 1.55
N HIS A 66 -4.71 -3.88 0.22
CA HIS A 66 -3.49 -3.63 -0.54
C HIS A 66 -2.98 -2.19 -0.33
N ILE A 67 -3.89 -1.21 -0.39
CA ILE A 67 -3.57 0.20 -0.11
C ILE A 67 -3.12 0.37 1.33
N LYS A 68 -3.82 -0.27 2.28
CA LYS A 68 -3.41 -0.25 3.70
C LYS A 68 -2.00 -0.81 3.90
N ALA A 69 -1.66 -1.89 3.23
CA ALA A 69 -0.31 -2.47 3.27
C ALA A 69 0.74 -1.51 2.70
N CYS A 70 0.47 -0.86 1.56
CA CYS A 70 1.38 0.13 0.97
C CYS A 70 1.57 1.37 1.85
N LYS A 71 0.51 1.84 2.53
CA LYS A 71 0.62 2.94 3.50
C LYS A 71 1.54 2.59 4.68
N LEU A 72 1.43 1.37 5.20
CA LEU A 72 2.33 0.87 6.24
C LEU A 72 3.77 0.79 5.73
N PHE A 73 3.95 0.28 4.50
CA PHE A 73 5.25 0.23 3.83
C PHE A 73 5.88 1.60 3.72
N ILE A 74 5.18 2.61 3.18
CA ILE A 74 5.72 3.98 3.05
C ILE A 74 6.06 4.57 4.42
N LYS A 75 5.23 4.34 5.44
CA LYS A 75 5.51 4.82 6.79
C LYS A 75 6.81 4.24 7.34
N HIS A 76 7.02 2.92 7.21
CA HIS A 76 8.26 2.26 7.63
C HIS A 76 9.46 2.70 6.79
N TYR A 77 9.31 2.72 5.47
CA TYR A 77 10.36 3.13 4.52
C TYR A 77 10.87 4.56 4.80
N ARG A 78 9.98 5.51 5.11
CA ARG A 78 10.37 6.88 5.48
C ARG A 78 11.14 6.92 6.81
N ILE A 79 10.74 6.12 7.80
CA ILE A 79 11.44 6.03 9.08
C ILE A 79 12.86 5.49 8.85
N GLU A 80 13.01 4.41 8.07
CA GLU A 80 14.32 3.82 7.78
C GLU A 80 15.24 4.78 7.02
N ARG A 81 14.71 5.60 6.10
CA ARG A 81 15.52 6.63 5.41
C ARG A 81 15.89 7.79 6.33
N ALA A 82 15.02 8.16 7.28
CA ALA A 82 15.29 9.24 8.23
C ALA A 82 16.35 8.88 9.28
N ILE A 83 16.45 7.60 9.66
CA ILE A 83 17.44 7.12 10.66
C ILE A 83 18.83 6.90 10.02
N LYS A 84 18.90 6.70 8.70
CA LYS A 84 20.16 6.54 7.96
C LYS A 84 20.83 7.87 7.58
N LEU A 85 20.25 9.00 7.99
CA LEU A 85 20.78 10.36 7.85
C LEU A 85 21.31 10.83 9.21
#